data_AF-W9GWC2-F1
#
_entry.id   AF-W9GWC2-F1
#
_cell.length_a   1.000
_cell.length_b   1.000
_cell.length_c   1.000
_cell.angle_alpha   90.00
_cell.angle_beta   90.00
_cell.angle_gamma   90.00
#
_symmetry.space_group_name_H-M   'P 1'
#
loop_
_entity.id
_entity.type
_entity.pdbx_description
1 polymer ?
#
loop_
_entity_poly.entity_id
_entity_poly.type
_entity_poly.pdbx_seq_one_letter_code
_entity_poly.pdbx_strand_id
1 'polypeptide(L)'
;MSGTVSGSADVWSGREANNGFLGALSWRMAKPVVLHPRFFEGFLDYLGGRPFDYRGLDGWPPLDQHRYENGRELAAECRAAGISVRWRDRTRIPRDLKALVAERARHRHRHRQQGRR
;
A
#
# COMPACT_ATOMS: atom_id res chain seq x y z
N MET A 1 -33.31 16.48 20.36
CA MET A 1 -32.06 17.25 20.27
C MET A 1 -30.95 16.32 20.76
N SER A 2 -30.45 15.42 19.91
CA SER A 2 -29.42 15.65 18.87
C SER A 2 -28.04 15.85 19.47
N GLY A 3 -27.13 14.93 19.19
CA GLY A 3 -25.74 15.01 19.61
C GLY A 3 -24.93 13.75 19.31
N THR A 4 -24.98 13.27 18.06
CA THR A 4 -24.19 12.15 17.54
C THR A 4 -22.69 12.48 17.58
N VAL A 5 -21.88 11.70 18.28
CA VAL A 5 -20.41 11.78 18.17
C VAL A 5 -19.98 10.85 17.03
N SER A 6 -19.87 11.43 15.85
CA SER A 6 -19.25 10.83 14.66
C SER A 6 -17.74 11.06 14.77
N GLY A 7 -16.99 10.04 15.18
CA GLY A 7 -15.53 10.04 15.17
C GLY A 7 -15.01 9.85 13.76
N SER A 8 -14.86 10.95 13.03
CA SER A 8 -14.30 11.00 11.68
C SER A 8 -12.83 10.56 11.68
N ALA A 9 -12.52 9.64 10.78
CA ALA A 9 -11.19 9.19 10.45
C ALA A 9 -10.43 10.30 9.71
N ASP A 10 -9.70 11.14 10.44
CA ASP A 10 -8.80 12.15 9.89
C ASP A 10 -7.41 12.01 10.52
N VAL A 11 -6.58 11.13 9.95
CA VAL A 11 -5.12 11.23 10.03
C VAL A 11 -4.51 10.74 8.71
N TRP A 12 -4.67 11.56 7.66
CA TRP A 12 -3.88 11.44 6.42
C TRP A 12 -3.49 12.83 5.94
N SER A 13 -2.65 13.53 6.71
CA SER A 13 -2.00 14.74 6.23
C SER A 13 -0.60 14.89 6.82
N GLY A 14 0.39 14.44 6.06
CA GLY A 14 1.82 14.60 6.33
C GLY A 14 2.59 14.49 5.01
N ARG A 15 3.25 15.58 4.61
CA ARG A 15 3.85 15.82 3.30
C ARG A 15 5.19 15.12 3.12
N GLU A 16 5.39 14.60 1.91
CA GLU A 16 6.66 14.56 1.16
C GLU A 16 7.85 13.80 1.77
N ALA A 17 7.76 12.46 1.79
CA ALA A 17 8.93 11.58 1.84
C ALA A 17 8.79 10.45 0.80
N ASN A 18 9.07 10.79 -0.47
CA ASN A 18 9.37 9.84 -1.56
C ASN A 18 8.54 8.53 -1.56
N ASN A 19 7.25 8.71 -1.79
CA ASN A 19 6.18 7.72 -1.75
C ASN A 19 6.28 6.67 -2.87
N GLY A 20 7.17 5.68 -2.77
CA GLY A 20 7.41 4.70 -3.82
C GLY A 20 6.16 3.96 -4.34
N PHE A 21 5.09 3.84 -3.55
CA PHE A 21 3.82 3.31 -4.02
C PHE A 21 2.81 4.37 -4.49
N LEU A 22 2.90 5.63 -4.03
CA LEU A 22 2.24 6.79 -4.65
C LEU A 22 3.10 7.34 -5.83
N GLY A 23 3.49 6.48 -6.79
CA GLY A 23 4.26 6.96 -7.95
C GLY A 23 4.56 5.98 -9.09
N ALA A 24 4.21 4.69 -8.98
CA ALA A 24 4.45 3.76 -10.08
C ALA A 24 3.43 3.94 -11.23
N LEU A 25 3.92 4.44 -12.38
CA LEU A 25 3.13 4.57 -13.62
C LEU A 25 3.06 3.27 -14.42
N SER A 26 3.84 2.26 -14.04
CA SER A 26 3.85 0.96 -14.70
C SER A 26 4.17 -0.16 -13.70
N TRP A 27 3.82 -1.40 -14.09
CA TRP A 27 4.23 -2.60 -13.35
C TRP A 27 5.76 -2.67 -13.14
N ARG A 28 6.54 -2.29 -14.17
CA ARG A 28 8.00 -2.31 -14.11
C ARG A 28 8.55 -1.44 -12.98
N MET A 29 7.91 -0.30 -12.71
CA MET A 29 8.27 0.60 -11.61
C MET A 29 7.79 0.10 -10.25
N ALA A 30 6.61 -0.55 -10.20
CA ALA A 30 6.04 -1.06 -8.95
C ALA A 30 6.77 -2.32 -8.44
N LYS A 31 7.23 -3.18 -9.35
CA LYS A 31 7.78 -4.50 -9.02
C LYS A 31 8.89 -4.49 -7.95
N PRO A 32 9.91 -3.60 -8.00
CA PRO A 32 10.96 -3.57 -6.97
C PRO A 32 10.43 -3.24 -5.57
N VAL A 33 9.41 -2.39 -5.48
CA VAL A 33 8.77 -2.01 -4.21
C VAL A 33 7.98 -3.19 -3.66
N VAL A 34 7.18 -3.86 -4.49
CA VAL A 34 6.38 -5.03 -4.10
C VAL A 34 7.27 -6.19 -3.65
N LEU A 35 8.45 -6.37 -4.22
CA LEU A 35 9.40 -7.42 -3.80
C LEU A 35 10.20 -7.06 -2.54
N HIS A 36 10.04 -5.86 -1.98
CA HIS A 36 10.82 -5.44 -0.84
C HIS A 36 10.42 -6.22 0.43
N PRO A 37 11.37 -6.67 1.28
CA PRO A 37 11.05 -7.39 2.51
C PRO A 37 10.05 -6.68 3.41
N ARG A 38 10.23 -5.38 3.65
CA ARG A 38 9.29 -4.58 4.45
C ARG A 38 7.89 -4.50 3.86
N PHE A 39 7.78 -4.45 2.53
CA PHE A 39 6.48 -4.49 1.87
C PHE A 39 5.77 -5.82 2.13
N PHE A 40 6.51 -6.92 1.98
CA PHE A 40 5.99 -8.26 2.25
C PHE A 40 5.58 -8.43 3.73
N GLU A 41 6.38 -7.92 4.66
CA GLU A 41 6.09 -7.95 6.09
C GLU A 41 4.80 -7.18 6.42
N GLY A 42 4.65 -5.96 5.92
CA GLY A 42 3.42 -5.18 6.09
C GLY A 42 2.20 -5.92 5.52
N PHE A 43 2.33 -6.50 4.33
CA PHE A 43 1.26 -7.29 3.73
C PHE A 43 0.82 -8.46 4.63
N LEU A 44 1.77 -9.22 5.18
CA LEU A 44 1.49 -10.34 6.06
C LEU A 44 0.93 -9.90 7.42
N ASP A 45 1.46 -8.84 8.02
CA ASP A 45 1.00 -8.33 9.30
C ASP A 45 -0.47 -7.89 9.25
N TYR A 46 -0.87 -7.23 8.15
CA TYR A 46 -2.27 -6.89 7.94
C TYR A 46 -3.16 -8.14 7.81
N LEU A 47 -2.75 -9.12 7.00
CA LEU A 47 -3.49 -10.37 6.84
C LEU A 47 -3.57 -11.18 8.14
N GLY A 48 -2.52 -11.12 8.96
CA GLY A 48 -2.47 -11.72 10.30
C GLY A 48 -3.27 -10.95 11.35
N GLY A 49 -3.91 -9.83 11.00
CA GLY A 49 -4.70 -9.03 11.93
C GLY A 49 -3.87 -8.30 12.99
N ARG A 50 -2.56 -8.15 12.78
CA ARG A 50 -1.71 -7.43 13.73
C ARG A 50 -2.06 -5.95 13.71
N PRO A 51 -2.14 -5.27 14.86
CA PRO A 51 -2.34 -3.82 14.89
C PRO A 51 -1.16 -3.09 14.25
N PHE A 52 -1.35 -1.83 13.87
CA PHE A 52 -0.27 -0.98 13.38
C PHE A 52 0.54 -0.46 14.57
N ASP A 53 1.85 -0.76 14.62
CA ASP A 53 2.75 -0.34 15.69
C ASP A 53 3.66 0.80 15.21
N TYR A 54 3.21 2.04 15.43
CA TYR A 54 3.98 3.23 15.05
C TYR A 54 5.34 3.31 15.76
N ARG A 55 5.42 2.89 17.02
CA ARG A 55 6.68 2.94 17.79
C ARG A 55 7.69 1.94 17.25
N GLY A 56 7.22 0.78 16.79
CA GLY A 56 8.06 -0.21 16.12
C GLY A 56 8.67 0.29 14.80
N LEU A 57 8.04 1.26 14.14
CA LEU A 57 8.51 1.86 12.89
C LEU A 57 9.57 2.96 13.09
N ASP A 58 9.57 3.65 14.23
CA ASP A 58 10.48 4.77 14.51
C ASP A 58 11.97 4.37 14.40
N GLY A 59 12.28 3.09 14.61
CA GLY A 59 13.63 2.54 14.45
C GLY A 59 14.04 2.23 13.00
N TRP A 60 13.15 2.38 12.03
CA TRP A 60 13.42 2.03 10.62
C TRP A 60 13.74 3.27 9.78
N PRO A 61 14.54 3.12 8.70
CA PRO A 61 14.68 4.18 7.71
C PRO A 61 13.31 4.58 7.13
N PRO A 62 13.06 5.88 6.84
CA PRO A 62 11.75 6.34 6.36
C PRO A 62 11.23 5.60 5.12
N LEU A 63 12.11 5.28 4.17
CA LEU A 63 11.73 4.53 2.97
C LEU A 63 11.22 3.12 3.29
N ASP A 64 11.75 2.49 4.34
CA ASP A 64 11.35 1.17 4.80
C ASP A 64 10.03 1.20 5.56
N GLN A 65 9.78 2.25 6.34
CA GLN A 65 8.46 2.52 6.95
C GLN A 65 7.39 2.62 5.85
N HIS A 66 7.64 3.44 4.83
CA HIS A 66 6.71 3.58 3.71
C HIS A 66 6.49 2.27 2.96
N ARG A 67 7.53 1.47 2.74
CA ARG A 67 7.36 0.16 2.09
C ARG A 67 6.45 -0.75 2.89
N TYR A 68 6.61 -0.77 4.22
CA TYR A 68 5.75 -1.52 5.13
C TYR A 68 4.29 -1.03 5.09
N GLU A 69 4.08 0.27 5.22
CA GLU A 69 2.76 0.91 5.11
C GLU A 69 2.05 0.53 3.80
N ASN A 70 2.75 0.66 2.67
CA ASN A 70 2.22 0.32 1.36
C ASN A 70 1.85 -1.18 1.24
N GLY A 71 2.60 -2.06 1.92
CA GLY A 71 2.27 -3.48 2.02
C GLY A 71 0.94 -3.70 2.74
N ARG A 72 0.75 -3.03 3.89
CA ARG A 72 -0.50 -3.10 4.67
C ARG A 72 -1.69 -2.54 3.90
N GLU A 73 -1.53 -1.38 3.27
CA GLU A 73 -2.57 -0.76 2.44
C GLU A 73 -3.00 -1.68 1.30
N LEU A 74 -2.06 -2.29 0.58
CA LEU A 74 -2.39 -3.18 -0.52
C LEU A 74 -3.13 -4.45 -0.03
N ALA A 75 -2.76 -4.98 1.14
CA ALA A 75 -3.49 -6.09 1.75
C ALA A 75 -4.91 -5.70 2.15
N ALA A 76 -5.11 -4.49 2.67
CA ALA A 76 -6.43 -3.94 2.97
C ALA A 76 -7.31 -3.81 1.72
N GLU A 77 -6.73 -3.32 0.62
CA GLU A 77 -7.41 -3.25 -0.68
C GLU A 77 -7.80 -4.63 -1.21
N CYS A 78 -6.88 -5.61 -1.14
CA CYS A 78 -7.21 -6.99 -1.52
C CYS A 78 -8.39 -7.52 -0.71
N ARG A 79 -8.40 -7.29 0.61
CA ARG A 79 -9.51 -7.70 1.49
C ARG A 79 -10.83 -7.01 1.11
N ALA A 80 -10.80 -5.69 0.90
CA ALA A 80 -11.97 -4.91 0.51
C ALA A 80 -12.55 -5.35 -0.85
N ALA A 81 -11.68 -5.77 -1.78
CA ALA A 81 -12.06 -6.29 -3.08
C ALA A 81 -12.43 -7.79 -3.08
N GLY A 82 -12.41 -8.47 -1.92
CA GLY A 82 -12.68 -9.91 -1.83
C GLY A 82 -11.60 -10.80 -2.47
N ILE A 83 -10.41 -10.26 -2.73
CA ILE A 83 -9.29 -10.98 -3.35
C ILE A 83 -8.50 -11.72 -2.27
N SER A 84 -8.66 -13.05 -2.23
CA SER A 84 -7.86 -13.90 -1.34
C SER A 84 -6.46 -14.15 -1.90
N VAL A 85 -5.49 -13.32 -1.52
CA VAL A 85 -4.09 -13.48 -1.92
C VAL A 85 -3.35 -14.42 -0.97
N ARG A 86 -2.83 -15.54 -1.49
CA ARG A 86 -1.87 -16.41 -0.79
C ARG A 86 -0.45 -16.06 -1.21
N TRP A 87 0.23 -15.24 -0.41
CA TRP A 87 1.61 -14.82 -0.69
C TRP A 87 2.57 -15.41 0.36
N ARG A 88 3.13 -16.59 0.08
CA ARG A 88 3.99 -17.33 1.02
C ARG A 88 5.49 -17.09 0.82
N ASP A 89 5.86 -16.67 -0.39
CA ASP A 89 7.26 -16.48 -0.79
C ASP A 89 7.45 -15.03 -1.26
N ARG A 90 8.26 -14.27 -0.52
CA ARG A 90 8.56 -12.86 -0.81
C ARG A 90 9.18 -12.64 -2.19
N THR A 91 9.79 -13.65 -2.80
CA THR A 91 10.46 -13.55 -4.10
C THR A 91 9.49 -13.75 -5.28
N ARG A 92 8.28 -14.24 -5.01
CA ARG A 92 7.27 -14.59 -6.03
C ARG A 92 5.98 -13.83 -5.78
N ILE A 93 5.68 -12.87 -6.66
CA ILE A 93 4.46 -12.07 -6.55
C ILE A 93 3.27 -12.86 -7.14
N PRO A 94 2.18 -13.08 -6.38
CA PRO A 94 0.98 -13.73 -6.88
C PRO A 94 0.38 -13.00 -8.09
N ARG A 95 -0.23 -13.76 -9.02
CA ARG A 95 -0.79 -13.21 -10.26
C ARG A 95 -1.85 -12.13 -10.01
N ASP A 96 -2.75 -12.37 -9.06
CA ASP A 96 -3.86 -11.46 -8.77
C ASP A 96 -3.34 -10.15 -8.15
N LEU A 97 -2.32 -10.26 -7.29
CA LEU A 97 -1.65 -9.11 -6.73
C LEU A 97 -0.94 -8.28 -7.82
N LYS A 98 -0.26 -8.94 -8.76
CA LYS A 98 0.34 -8.28 -9.92
C LYS A 98 -0.74 -7.57 -10.76
N ALA A 99 -1.89 -8.21 -11.00
CA ALA A 99 -2.97 -7.64 -11.79
C ALA A 99 -3.51 -6.35 -11.16
N LEU A 100 -3.80 -6.38 -9.85
CA LEU A 100 -4.27 -5.23 -9.07
C LEU A 100 -3.26 -4.07 -9.13
N VAL A 101 -1.97 -4.37 -8.88
CA VAL A 101 -0.92 -3.33 -8.91
C VAL A 101 -0.73 -2.75 -10.31
N ALA A 102 -0.80 -3.59 -11.35
CA ALA A 102 -0.71 -3.13 -12.74
C ALA A 102 -1.93 -2.28 -13.15
N GLU A 103 -3.12 -2.57 -12.63
CA GLU A 103 -4.31 -1.73 -12.82
C GLU A 103 -4.17 -0.37 -12.14
N ARG A 104 -3.74 -0.33 -10.87
CA ARG A 104 -3.41 0.93 -10.17
C ARG A 104 -2.41 1.78 -10.94
N ALA A 105 -1.37 1.15 -11.49
CA ALA A 105 -0.36 1.85 -12.28
C ALA A 105 -0.94 2.44 -13.57
N ARG A 106 -1.78 1.69 -14.29
CA ARG A 106 -2.47 2.14 -15.50
C ARG A 106 -3.42 3.31 -15.23
N HIS A 107 -4.22 3.24 -14.17
CA HIS A 107 -5.15 4.31 -13.80
C HIS A 107 -4.41 5.62 -13.53
N ARG A 108 -3.31 5.58 -12.76
CA ARG A 108 -2.46 6.75 -12.50
C ARG A 108 -1.82 7.32 -13.76
N HIS A 109 -1.36 6.46 -14.66
CA HIS A 109 -0.79 6.90 -15.93
C HIS A 109 -1.81 7.71 -16.76
N ARG A 110 -3.07 7.26 -16.80
CA ARG A 110 -4.16 7.97 -17.49
C ARG A 110 -4.47 9.32 -16.84
N HIS A 111 -4.59 9.39 -15.52
CA HIS A 111 -4.81 10.65 -14.79
C HIS A 111 -3.70 11.68 -15.05
N ARG A 112 -2.44 11.24 -15.07
CA ARG A 112 -1.29 12.13 -15.38
C ARG A 112 -1.33 12.66 -16.81
N GLN A 113 -1.83 11.89 -17.76
CA GLN A 113 -1.99 12.34 -19.15
C GLN A 113 -3.17 13.31 -19.32
N GLN A 114 -4.22 13.17 -18.52
CA GLN A 114 -5.41 14.03 -18.57
C GLN A 114 -5.18 15.40 -17.91
N GLY A 115 -4.41 15.47 -16.82
CA GLY A 115 -4.04 16.74 -16.17
C GLY A 115 -2.94 17.56 -16.88
N ARG A 116 -2.59 17.19 -18.12
CA ARG A 116 -1.59 17.87 -18.98
C ARG A 116 -2.21 18.49 -20.24
N ARG A 117 -3.54 18.47 -20.36
CA ARG A 117 -4.29 19.06 -21.47
C ARG A 117 -4.99 20.34 -21.03
#